data_AF-A0A6N4WX39-F1
#
_entry.id   AF-A0A6N4WX39-F1
#
_cell.length_a   1.000
_cell.length_b   1.000
_cell.length_c   1.000
_cell.angle_alpha   90.00
_cell.angle_beta   90.00
_cell.angle_gamma   90.00
#
_symmetry.space_group_name_H-M   'P 1'
#
loop_
_entity.id
_entity.type
_entity.pdbx_description
1 polymer ?
#
loop_
_entity_poly.entity_id
_entity_poly.type
_entity_poly.pdbx_seq_one_letter_code
_entity_poly.pdbx_strand_id
1 'polypeptide(L)'
;MRGNAILTCSIFCGERYFQWKLPCEPSELVHFRKRIGQSGVENILKMTVELHAQQVAREPELVADATVQEANVKFPTDTRLHMDCIEKLWRMGDQESLKWRRRYTFTVPKVLARLRTRSNRLVKERRKCRRKLKTIAGRLLRDFRRQVGLGGELLYGESLALVERVLAQKRHDKGLFVA
;
A
#
# COMPACT_ATOMS: atom_id res chain seq x y z
N MET A 1 16.85 36.48 11.81
CA MET A 1 17.98 35.61 11.44
C MET A 1 17.77 34.23 12.07
N ARG A 2 16.88 33.40 11.51
CA ARG A 2 16.57 32.07 12.07
C ARG A 2 17.38 31.04 11.28
N GLY A 3 18.42 30.50 11.92
CA GLY A 3 19.29 29.48 11.34
C GLY A 3 18.54 28.15 11.24
N ASN A 4 18.26 27.72 10.01
CA ASN A 4 17.81 26.37 9.72
C ASN A 4 19.01 25.42 9.79
N ALA A 5 19.34 24.94 10.99
CA ALA A 5 20.27 23.82 11.16
C ALA A 5 19.53 22.53 10.81
N ILE A 6 19.58 22.14 9.53
CA ILE A 6 19.13 20.81 9.10
C ILE A 6 20.33 19.88 9.27
N LEU A 7 20.19 18.94 10.22
CA LEU A 7 21.11 17.82 10.43
C LEU A 7 21.22 16.99 9.14
N THR A 8 22.33 17.10 8.44
CA THR A 8 22.64 16.17 7.34
C THR A 8 23.55 15.07 7.89
N CYS A 9 22.98 13.88 8.01
CA CYS A 9 23.66 12.66 8.40
C CYS A 9 24.70 12.28 7.33
N SER A 10 25.94 12.00 7.74
CA SER A 10 27.09 11.65 6.90
C SER A 10 26.89 10.42 6.01
N ILE A 11 25.84 9.63 6.24
CA ILE A 11 25.60 8.36 5.54
C ILE A 11 25.22 8.58 4.05
N PHE A 12 24.62 9.72 3.68
CA PHE A 12 24.12 9.92 2.31
C PHE A 12 25.12 10.62 1.36
N CYS A 13 26.06 11.40 1.88
CA CYS A 13 26.96 12.23 1.05
C CYS A 13 28.35 11.63 0.81
N GLY A 14 28.68 10.48 1.41
CA GLY A 14 30.00 9.84 1.25
C GLY A 14 31.18 10.62 1.87
N GLU A 15 30.89 11.71 2.59
CA GLU A 15 31.88 12.56 3.23
C GLU A 15 32.49 11.87 4.46
N ARG A 16 33.83 11.88 4.57
CA ARG A 16 34.56 11.30 5.71
C ARG A 16 34.47 12.14 6.98
N TYR A 17 34.20 13.44 6.85
CA TYR A 17 34.17 14.39 7.95
C TYR A 17 32.90 15.24 7.92
N PHE A 18 32.46 15.67 9.09
CA PHE A 18 31.27 16.52 9.23
C PHE A 18 31.51 17.92 8.64
N GLN A 19 30.60 18.37 7.77
CA GLN A 19 30.63 19.71 7.20
C GLN A 19 29.40 20.53 7.62
N TRP A 20 29.63 21.78 8.02
CA TRP A 20 28.59 22.73 8.42
C TRP A 20 27.85 23.36 7.22
N LYS A 21 28.41 23.23 6.02
CA LYS A 21 27.86 23.76 4.77
C LYS A 21 27.28 22.61 3.96
N LEU A 22 26.12 22.85 3.34
CA LEU A 22 25.54 21.89 2.40
C LEU A 22 26.47 21.69 1.19
N PRO A 23 26.65 20.45 0.71
CA PRO A 23 27.53 20.17 -0.43
C PRO A 23 26.97 20.74 -1.75
N CYS A 24 25.65 20.90 -1.86
CA CYS A 24 24.97 21.55 -2.98
C CYS A 24 23.71 22.26 -2.49
N GLU A 25 23.21 23.21 -3.29
CA GLU A 25 21.92 23.84 -3.02
C GLU A 25 20.78 22.85 -3.36
N PRO A 26 19.73 22.69 -2.52
CA PRO A 26 18.74 21.63 -2.72
C PRO A 26 17.99 21.68 -4.06
N SER A 27 17.80 22.87 -4.62
CA SER A 27 17.10 23.08 -5.90
C SER A 27 17.96 22.69 -7.10
N GLU A 28 19.29 22.79 -6.99
CA GLU A 28 20.25 22.41 -8.05
C GLU A 28 20.06 20.97 -8.53
N LEU A 29 19.79 20.01 -7.63
CA LEU A 29 19.55 18.61 -8.01
C LEU A 29 18.26 18.45 -8.84
N VAL A 30 17.22 19.22 -8.51
CA VAL A 30 15.96 19.21 -9.27
C VAL A 30 16.18 19.84 -10.65
N HIS A 31 16.91 20.95 -10.73
CA HIS A 31 17.26 21.60 -12.00
C HIS A 31 18.17 20.73 -12.87
N PHE A 32 19.15 20.05 -12.27
CA PHE A 32 20.05 19.13 -12.94
C PHE A 32 19.26 17.97 -13.57
N ARG A 33 18.37 17.31 -12.80
CA ARG A 33 17.49 16.24 -13.30
C ARG A 33 16.63 16.67 -14.48
N LYS A 34 16.04 17.87 -14.41
CA LYS A 34 15.25 18.42 -15.52
C LYS A 34 16.09 18.73 -16.75
N ARG A 35 17.34 19.17 -16.57
CA ARG A 35 18.27 19.52 -17.66
C ARG A 35 18.77 18.30 -18.43
N ILE A 36 19.15 17.23 -17.71
CA ILE A 36 19.67 16.01 -18.34
C ILE A 36 18.57 15.16 -18.99
N GLY A 37 17.34 15.25 -18.49
CA GLY A 37 16.22 14.46 -18.99
C GLY A 37 16.40 12.96 -18.83
N GLN A 38 15.55 12.17 -19.49
CA GLN A 38 15.60 10.71 -19.41
C GLN A 38 16.88 10.14 -20.03
N SER A 39 17.25 10.60 -21.23
CA SER A 39 18.42 10.12 -21.96
C SER A 39 19.74 10.37 -21.21
N GLY A 40 19.87 11.50 -20.51
CA GLY A 40 21.04 11.80 -19.70
C GLY A 40 21.14 10.88 -18.47
N VAL A 41 20.01 10.57 -17.82
CA VAL A 41 19.99 9.62 -16.70
C VAL A 41 20.36 8.20 -17.15
N GLU A 42 19.83 7.75 -18.30
CA GLU A 42 20.15 6.45 -18.89
C GLU A 42 21.66 6.31 -19.15
N ASN A 43 22.29 7.33 -19.72
CA ASN A 43 23.73 7.33 -19.97
C ASN A 43 24.57 7.29 -18.69
N ILE A 44 24.17 8.04 -17.66
CA ILE A 44 24.85 8.01 -16.36
C ILE A 44 24.76 6.61 -15.75
N LEU A 45 23.57 6.01 -15.74
CA LEU A 45 23.38 4.65 -15.21
C LEU A 45 24.17 3.61 -16.00
N LYS A 46 24.17 3.70 -17.33
CA LYS A 46 24.93 2.82 -18.21
C LYS A 46 26.43 2.88 -17.89
N MET A 47 26.98 4.09 -17.76
CA MET A 47 28.38 4.30 -17.38
C MET A 47 28.70 3.65 -16.03
N THR A 48 27.83 3.81 -15.03
CA THR A 48 28.02 3.19 -13.71
C THR A 48 28.03 1.66 -13.81
N VAL A 49 27.13 1.06 -14.60
CA VAL A 49 27.10 -0.39 -14.84
C VAL A 49 28.39 -0.86 -15.51
N GLU A 50 28.88 -0.14 -16.53
CA GLU A 50 30.12 -0.48 -17.23
C GLU A 50 31.35 -0.40 -16.31
N LEU A 51 31.43 0.63 -15.46
CA LEU A 51 32.52 0.81 -14.50
C LEU A 51 32.61 -0.35 -13.49
N HIS A 52 31.46 -0.87 -13.04
CA HIS A 52 31.40 -1.96 -12.08
C HIS A 52 31.26 -3.36 -12.70
N ALA A 53 31.16 -3.47 -14.03
CA ALA A 53 30.88 -4.73 -14.72
C ALA A 53 31.87 -5.86 -14.38
N GLN A 54 33.17 -5.53 -14.27
CA GLN A 54 34.19 -6.53 -13.94
C GLN A 54 34.14 -6.98 -12.47
N GLN A 55 33.71 -6.11 -11.56
CA GLN A 55 33.56 -6.43 -10.13
C GLN A 55 32.33 -7.32 -9.93
N VAL A 56 31.20 -6.94 -10.52
CA VAL A 56 29.95 -7.72 -10.48
C VAL A 56 30.13 -9.11 -11.10
N ALA A 57 30.88 -9.23 -12.20
CA ALA A 57 31.13 -10.54 -12.83
C ALA A 57 31.99 -11.50 -11.99
N ARG A 58 32.73 -10.97 -11.01
CA ARG A 58 33.59 -11.76 -10.10
C ARG A 58 32.91 -12.09 -8.79
N GLU A 59 31.78 -11.46 -8.47
CA GLU A 59 31.03 -11.71 -7.24
C GLU A 59 30.17 -12.98 -7.39
N PRO A 60 30.31 -13.97 -6.48
CA PRO A 60 29.54 -15.21 -6.56
C PRO A 60 28.09 -15.04 -6.08
N GLU A 61 27.80 -13.97 -5.33
CA GLU A 61 26.48 -13.67 -4.78
C GLU A 61 26.00 -12.32 -5.29
N LEU A 62 24.83 -12.33 -5.95
CA LEU A 62 24.12 -11.12 -6.32
C LEU A 62 23.32 -10.63 -5.11
N VAL A 63 23.87 -9.68 -4.34
CA VAL A 63 23.11 -8.96 -3.31
C VAL A 63 22.35 -7.83 -4.00
N ALA A 64 21.19 -8.16 -4.55
CA ALA A 64 20.25 -7.14 -5.01
C ALA A 64 19.68 -6.44 -3.77
N ASP A 65 20.25 -5.29 -3.41
CA ASP A 65 19.67 -4.39 -2.43
C ASP A 65 18.42 -3.77 -3.06
N ALA A 66 17.33 -4.54 -3.09
CA ALA A 66 16.03 -4.00 -3.40
C ALA A 66 15.78 -2.95 -2.32
N THR A 67 15.96 -1.66 -2.64
CA THR A 67 15.44 -0.57 -1.82
C THR A 67 14.09 -1.05 -1.35
N VAL A 68 13.96 -1.27 -0.03
CA VAL A 68 12.83 -2.00 0.53
C VAL A 68 11.62 -1.11 0.32
N GLN A 69 11.03 -1.19 -0.86
CA GLN A 69 9.68 -0.77 -1.06
C GLN A 69 8.90 -1.63 -0.10
N GLU A 70 8.21 -0.99 0.84
CA GLU A 70 7.30 -1.70 1.73
C GLU A 70 6.41 -2.55 0.83
N ALA A 71 6.57 -3.88 0.90
CA ALA A 71 5.73 -4.77 0.14
C ALA A 71 4.29 -4.39 0.50
N ASN A 72 3.42 -4.15 -0.50
CA ASN A 72 2.01 -3.80 -0.29
C ASN A 72 1.23 -5.02 0.20
N VAL A 73 1.67 -5.56 1.32
CA VAL A 73 1.27 -6.81 1.93
C VAL A 73 0.58 -6.45 3.22
N LYS A 74 -0.72 -6.72 3.27
CA LYS A 74 -1.55 -6.37 4.42
C LYS A 74 -1.61 -7.55 5.39
N PHE A 75 -1.55 -7.26 6.69
CA PHE A 75 -1.66 -8.28 7.71
C PHE A 75 -3.06 -8.94 7.66
N PRO A 76 -3.19 -10.27 7.84
CA PRO A 76 -4.43 -11.03 7.77
C PRO A 76 -5.66 -10.43 8.48
N THR A 77 -5.44 -9.72 9.58
CA THR A 77 -6.50 -9.14 10.42
C THR A 77 -6.61 -7.63 10.29
N ASP A 78 -6.02 -7.06 9.24
CA ASP A 78 -6.10 -5.63 9.01
C ASP A 78 -7.54 -5.21 8.68
N THR A 79 -7.96 -4.10 9.29
CA THR A 79 -9.20 -3.41 8.95
C THR A 79 -9.21 -2.88 7.52
N ARG A 80 -8.03 -2.58 6.97
CA ARG A 80 -7.89 -2.07 5.60
C ARG A 80 -8.35 -3.09 4.55
N LEU A 81 -7.98 -4.36 4.72
CA LEU A 81 -8.42 -5.45 3.83
C LEU A 81 -9.95 -5.54 3.71
N HIS A 82 -10.66 -5.42 4.84
CA HIS A 82 -12.12 -5.44 4.85
C HIS A 82 -12.72 -4.22 4.16
N MET A 83 -12.06 -3.05 4.25
CA MET A 83 -12.49 -1.85 3.55
C MET A 83 -12.32 -2.00 2.03
N ASP A 84 -11.16 -2.51 1.60
CA ASP A 84 -10.90 -2.73 0.17
C ASP A 84 -11.91 -3.71 -0.43
N CYS A 85 -12.29 -4.75 0.32
CA CYS A 85 -13.37 -5.67 -0.09
C CYS A 85 -14.72 -4.96 -0.25
N ILE A 86 -15.08 -4.06 0.68
CA ILE A 86 -16.33 -3.29 0.61
C ILE A 86 -16.31 -2.35 -0.61
N GLU A 87 -15.20 -1.67 -0.86
CA GLU A 87 -15.05 -0.79 -2.02
C GLU A 87 -15.12 -1.56 -3.34
N LYS A 88 -14.46 -2.71 -3.44
CA LYS A 88 -14.55 -3.61 -4.60
C LYS A 88 -16.01 -4.04 -4.82
N LEU A 89 -16.72 -4.46 -3.77
CA LEU A 89 -18.13 -4.84 -3.85
C LEU A 89 -19.03 -3.68 -4.32
N TRP A 90 -18.80 -2.46 -3.84
CA TRP A 90 -19.55 -1.29 -4.33
C TRP A 90 -19.29 -1.02 -5.82
N ARG A 91 -18.03 -1.08 -6.27
CA ARG A 91 -17.68 -0.89 -7.68
C ARG A 91 -18.36 -1.91 -8.59
N MET A 92 -18.29 -3.19 -8.22
CA MET A 92 -18.96 -4.26 -8.97
C MET A 92 -20.48 -4.07 -8.98
N GLY A 93 -21.08 -3.69 -7.84
CA GLY A 93 -22.53 -3.44 -7.81
C GLY A 93 -22.96 -2.18 -8.56
N ASP A 94 -22.11 -1.17 -8.67
CA ASP A 94 -22.38 0.01 -9.49
C ASP A 94 -22.29 -0.34 -11.00
N GLN A 95 -21.35 -1.20 -11.40
CA GLN A 95 -21.25 -1.71 -12.78
C GLN A 95 -22.51 -2.50 -13.19
N GLU A 96 -22.99 -3.38 -12.31
CA GLU A 96 -24.20 -4.17 -12.52
C GLU A 96 -25.50 -3.41 -12.17
N SER A 97 -25.40 -2.12 -11.82
CA SER A 97 -26.55 -1.28 -11.43
C SER A 97 -27.46 -1.90 -10.35
N LEU A 98 -26.85 -2.57 -9.37
CA LEU A 98 -27.56 -3.32 -8.34
C LEU A 98 -28.27 -2.41 -7.33
N LYS A 99 -29.53 -2.76 -7.02
CA LYS A 99 -30.29 -2.16 -5.93
C LYS A 99 -29.95 -2.83 -4.59
N TRP A 100 -28.91 -2.32 -3.93
CA TRP A 100 -28.51 -2.80 -2.60
C TRP A 100 -29.63 -2.67 -1.56
N ARG A 101 -29.88 -3.73 -0.78
CA ARG A 101 -30.79 -3.65 0.38
C ARG A 101 -30.32 -2.59 1.38
N ARG A 102 -29.00 -2.55 1.64
CA ARG A 102 -28.33 -1.48 2.38
C ARG A 102 -26.91 -1.30 1.84
N ARG A 103 -26.61 -0.12 1.32
CA ARG A 103 -25.26 0.21 0.81
C ARG A 103 -24.24 0.53 1.92
N TYR A 104 -24.68 0.85 3.13
CA TYR A 104 -23.82 1.19 4.30
C TYR A 104 -22.88 2.42 4.13
N THR A 105 -23.14 3.29 3.15
CA THR A 105 -22.34 4.49 2.83
C THR A 105 -22.07 5.40 4.03
N PHE A 106 -23.05 5.63 4.90
CA PHE A 106 -22.86 6.45 6.10
C PHE A 106 -22.33 5.67 7.31
N THR A 107 -22.49 4.34 7.31
CA THR A 107 -22.11 3.52 8.46
C THR A 107 -20.62 3.20 8.43
N VAL A 108 -20.08 2.86 7.26
CA VAL A 108 -18.66 2.48 7.12
C VAL A 108 -17.71 3.60 7.56
N PRO A 109 -17.88 4.87 7.14
CA PRO A 109 -17.03 5.98 7.59
C PRO A 109 -17.08 6.20 9.11
N LYS A 110 -18.26 6.11 9.74
CA LYS A 110 -18.40 6.23 11.20
C LYS A 110 -17.65 5.12 11.94
N VAL A 111 -17.70 3.89 11.42
CA VAL A 111 -16.97 2.75 12.00
C VAL A 111 -15.46 2.93 11.83
N LEU A 112 -15.00 3.40 10.67
CA LEU A 112 -13.59 3.72 10.42
C LEU A 112 -13.07 4.85 11.31
N ALA A 113 -13.85 5.92 11.50
CA ALA A 113 -13.51 7.02 12.38
C ALA A 113 -13.26 6.53 13.82
N ARG A 114 -14.14 5.66 14.33
CA ARG A 114 -13.98 5.06 15.67
C ARG A 114 -12.76 4.14 15.77
N LEU A 115 -12.39 3.45 14.68
CA LEU A 115 -11.19 2.62 14.64
C LEU A 115 -9.90 3.45 14.67
N ARG A 116 -9.89 4.64 14.05
CA ARG A 116 -8.75 5.56 14.04
C ARG A 116 -8.48 6.20 15.39
N THR A 117 -9.50 6.37 16.25
CA THR A 117 -9.33 6.97 17.57
C THR A 117 -8.38 6.14 18.45
N ARG A 118 -7.30 6.75 18.94
CA ARG A 118 -6.32 6.10 19.84
C ARG A 118 -6.61 6.47 21.30
N SER A 119 -7.60 5.81 21.88
CA SER A 119 -7.90 5.91 23.33
C SER A 119 -8.01 4.53 23.96
N ASN A 120 -7.42 4.38 25.14
CA ASN A 120 -7.43 3.13 25.92
C ASN A 120 -8.84 2.79 26.42
N ARG A 121 -9.66 3.80 26.73
CA ARG A 121 -11.07 3.62 27.13
C ARG A 121 -11.92 2.98 26.03
N LEU A 122 -11.52 3.15 24.77
CA LEU A 122 -12.27 2.71 23.59
C LEU A 122 -11.79 1.36 23.00
N VAL A 123 -10.88 0.65 23.67
CA VAL A 123 -10.32 -0.61 23.15
C VAL A 123 -11.42 -1.65 22.88
N LYS A 124 -12.38 -1.81 23.80
CA LYS A 124 -13.49 -2.76 23.64
C LYS A 124 -14.38 -2.38 22.45
N GLU A 125 -14.68 -1.09 22.31
CA GLU A 125 -15.49 -0.60 21.19
C GLU A 125 -14.78 -0.75 19.85
N ARG A 126 -13.48 -0.44 19.77
CA ARG A 126 -12.69 -0.65 18.55
C ARG A 126 -12.71 -2.10 18.12
N ARG A 127 -12.59 -3.06 19.04
CA ARG A 127 -12.74 -4.49 18.74
C ARG A 127 -14.13 -4.81 18.15
N LYS A 128 -15.20 -4.21 18.68
CA LYS A 128 -16.56 -4.33 18.09
C LYS A 128 -16.63 -3.72 16.69
N CYS A 129 -16.04 -2.55 16.46
CA CYS A 129 -15.97 -1.90 15.15
C CYS A 129 -15.24 -2.76 14.11
N ARG A 130 -14.13 -3.41 14.47
CA ARG A 130 -13.40 -4.34 13.58
C ARG A 130 -14.31 -5.49 13.13
N ARG A 131 -15.00 -6.12 14.09
CA ARG A 131 -15.99 -7.18 13.81
C ARG A 131 -17.13 -6.68 12.93
N LYS A 132 -17.61 -5.46 13.20
CA LYS A 132 -18.70 -4.83 12.44
C LYS A 132 -18.34 -4.60 10.97
N LEU A 133 -17.10 -4.18 10.66
CA LEU A 133 -16.63 -4.09 9.26
C LEU A 133 -16.67 -5.44 8.55
N LYS A 134 -16.13 -6.49 9.19
CA LYS A 134 -16.18 -7.86 8.66
C LYS A 134 -17.62 -8.32 8.40
N THR A 135 -18.54 -8.03 9.32
CA THR A 135 -19.96 -8.35 9.15
C THR A 135 -20.61 -7.58 8.00
N ILE A 136 -20.26 -6.30 7.81
CA ILE A 136 -20.77 -5.49 6.69
C ILE A 136 -20.29 -6.07 5.35
N ALA A 137 -18.98 -6.33 5.23
CA ALA A 137 -18.41 -6.94 4.03
C ALA A 137 -19.09 -8.27 3.68
N GLY A 138 -19.26 -9.17 4.66
CA GLY A 138 -19.95 -10.45 4.43
C GLY A 138 -21.47 -10.34 4.19
N ARG A 139 -22.11 -9.22 4.57
CA ARG A 139 -23.50 -8.95 4.17
C ARG A 139 -23.59 -8.48 2.72
N LEU A 140 -22.72 -7.55 2.34
CA LEU A 140 -22.65 -7.05 0.96
C LEU A 140 -22.31 -8.17 -0.02
N LEU A 141 -21.37 -9.05 0.31
CA LEU A 141 -21.04 -10.21 -0.51
C LEU A 141 -22.26 -11.12 -0.77
N ARG A 142 -23.05 -11.40 0.27
CA ARG A 142 -24.25 -12.23 0.16
C ARG A 142 -25.37 -11.54 -0.62
N ASP A 143 -25.56 -10.24 -0.41
CA ASP A 143 -26.55 -9.47 -1.18
C ASP A 143 -26.15 -9.41 -2.66
N PHE A 144 -24.86 -9.22 -2.97
CA PHE A 144 -24.34 -9.22 -4.34
C PHE A 144 -24.65 -10.54 -5.05
N ARG A 145 -24.26 -11.69 -4.46
CA ARG A 145 -24.53 -13.02 -5.03
C ARG A 145 -26.01 -13.29 -5.26
N ARG A 146 -26.87 -12.84 -4.35
CA ARG A 146 -28.32 -13.03 -4.49
C ARG A 146 -28.93 -12.26 -5.66
N GLN A 147 -28.32 -11.15 -6.08
CA GLN A 147 -28.87 -10.28 -7.11
C GLN A 147 -28.26 -10.50 -8.50
N VAL A 148 -27.00 -10.92 -8.56
CA VAL A 148 -26.22 -11.02 -9.81
C VAL A 148 -26.55 -12.29 -10.62
N GLY A 149 -27.13 -13.30 -9.98
CA GLY A 149 -27.45 -14.57 -10.64
C GLY A 149 -26.20 -15.34 -11.13
N LEU A 150 -26.41 -16.43 -11.87
CA LEU A 150 -25.33 -17.33 -12.32
C LEU A 150 -24.37 -16.66 -13.31
N GLY A 151 -24.86 -15.73 -14.14
CA GLY A 151 -24.07 -15.08 -15.19
C GLY A 151 -22.98 -14.15 -14.64
N GLY A 152 -23.32 -13.26 -13.71
CA GLY A 152 -22.30 -12.38 -13.15
C GLY A 152 -21.47 -13.04 -12.04
N GLU A 153 -21.92 -14.17 -11.46
CA GLU A 153 -21.06 -14.95 -10.56
C GLU A 153 -19.88 -15.59 -11.32
N LEU A 154 -20.06 -15.95 -12.59
CA LEU A 154 -18.97 -16.37 -13.47
C LEU A 154 -18.06 -15.20 -13.85
N LEU A 155 -18.63 -14.03 -14.16
CA LEU A 155 -17.86 -12.83 -14.54
C LEU A 155 -16.95 -12.32 -13.41
N TYR A 156 -17.46 -12.26 -12.18
CA TYR A 156 -16.73 -11.74 -11.03
C TYR A 156 -16.14 -12.85 -10.13
N GLY A 157 -16.13 -14.11 -10.60
CA GLY A 157 -15.78 -15.28 -9.79
C GLY A 157 -14.44 -15.16 -9.05
N GLU A 158 -13.39 -14.70 -9.73
CA GLU A 158 -12.08 -14.49 -9.11
C GLU A 158 -12.09 -13.42 -8.00
N SER A 159 -12.80 -12.31 -8.24
CA SER A 159 -12.92 -11.20 -7.29
C SER A 159 -13.74 -11.62 -6.07
N LEU A 160 -14.83 -12.35 -6.27
CA LEU A 160 -15.65 -12.90 -5.19
C LEU A 160 -14.87 -13.93 -4.37
N ALA A 161 -14.13 -14.83 -5.03
CA ALA A 161 -13.28 -15.81 -4.37
C ALA A 161 -12.16 -15.15 -3.54
N LEU A 162 -11.59 -14.03 -4.02
CA LEU A 162 -10.63 -13.25 -3.23
C LEU A 162 -11.28 -12.67 -1.97
N VAL A 163 -12.44 -12.02 -2.11
CA VAL A 163 -13.18 -11.43 -0.99
C VAL A 163 -13.54 -12.50 0.04
N GLU A 164 -13.95 -13.69 -0.40
CA GLU A 164 -14.23 -14.82 0.48
C GLU A 164 -13.00 -15.31 1.24
N ARG A 165 -11.88 -15.48 0.55
CA ARG A 165 -10.62 -15.87 1.20
C ARG A 165 -10.20 -14.86 2.26
N VAL A 166 -10.32 -13.57 1.97
CA VAL A 166 -10.04 -12.49 2.95
C VAL A 166 -11.01 -12.54 4.14
N LEU A 167 -12.29 -12.79 3.91
CA LEU A 167 -13.28 -12.90 4.98
C LEU A 167 -13.14 -14.19 5.81
N ALA A 168 -12.67 -15.28 5.22
CA ALA A 168 -12.43 -16.54 5.91
C ALA A 168 -11.15 -16.52 6.78
N GLN A 169 -10.24 -15.59 6.48
CA GLN A 169 -8.93 -15.53 7.10
C GLN A 169 -8.95 -15.40 8.63
N LYS A 170 -8.04 -16.14 9.27
CA LYS A 170 -7.72 -16.13 10.70
C LYS A 170 -6.33 -15.53 10.94
N ARG A 171 -6.08 -15.17 12.20
CA ARG A 171 -4.84 -14.48 12.63
C ARG A 171 -3.55 -15.26 12.32
N HIS A 172 -3.62 -16.59 12.30
CA HIS A 172 -2.46 -17.47 12.13
C HIS A 172 -2.29 -17.99 10.70
N ASP A 173 -3.14 -17.54 9.76
CA ASP A 173 -3.07 -18.00 8.38
C ASP A 173 -1.91 -17.29 7.67
N LYS A 174 -1.07 -18.07 6.97
CA LYS A 174 0.15 -17.59 6.29
C LYS A 174 -0.10 -16.96 4.91
N GLY A 175 -1.33 -16.52 4.63
CA GLY A 175 -1.71 -15.91 3.35
C GLY A 175 -1.46 -14.40 3.35
N LEU A 176 -0.50 -13.95 2.55
CA LEU A 176 -0.26 -12.54 2.26
C LEU A 176 -1.16 -12.11 1.11
N PHE A 177 -2.12 -11.21 1.38
CA PHE A 177 -3.00 -10.68 0.34
C PHE A 177 -2.46 -9.35 -0.17
N VAL A 178 -2.22 -9.29 -1.48
CA VAL A 178 -1.99 -8.06 -2.22
C VAL A 178 -3.34 -7.62 -2.76
N ALA A 179 -3.78 -6.42 -2.37
CA ALA A 179 -5.09 -5.89 -2.72
C ALA A 179 -5.04 -5.11 -4.03
#